data_AF-A0A0S7WPB8-F1
#
_entry.id   AF-A0A0S7WPB8-F1
#
_cell.length_a   1.000
_cell.length_b   1.000
_cell.length_c   1.000
_cell.angle_alpha   90.00
_cell.angle_beta   90.00
_cell.angle_gamma   90.00
#
_symmetry.space_group_name_H-M   'P 1'
#
loop_
_entity.id
_entity.type
_entity.pdbx_description
1 polymer ?
#
loop_
_entity_poly.entity_id
_entity_poly.type
_entity_poly.pdbx_seq_one_letter_code
_entity_poly.pdbx_strand_id
1 'polypeptide(L)' 'GAADEYALTLTDNPRGFNTVMTKLTNQNLSEAQPGRWVELLFYDHPPYFRRVARARQYEEGAR' A
#
# COMPACT_ATOMS: atom_id res chain seq x y z
N GLY A 1 3.84 6.49 -0.75
CA GLY A 1 3.20 7.63 -1.42
C GLY A 1 3.68 7.73 -2.85
N ALA A 2 4.62 8.64 -3.12
CA ALA A 2 5.22 8.82 -4.45
C ALA A 2 5.86 7.53 -5.02
N ALA A 3 6.51 6.74 -4.18
CA ALA A 3 7.07 5.45 -4.59
C ALA A 3 6.01 4.41 -5.01
N ASP A 4 4.85 4.39 -4.35
CA ASP A 4 3.76 3.46 -4.69
C ASP A 4 3.14 3.86 -6.04
N GLU A 5 2.97 5.16 -6.27
CA GLU A 5 2.47 5.72 -7.53
C GLU A 5 3.43 5.49 -8.70
N TYR A 6 4.74 5.67 -8.47
CA TYR A 6 5.76 5.33 -9.45
C TYR A 6 5.75 3.83 -9.78
N ALA A 7 5.64 2.95 -8.76
CA ALA A 7 5.57 1.51 -8.99
C ALA A 7 4.31 1.10 -9.76
N LEU A 8 3.15 1.67 -9.44
CA LEU A 8 1.88 1.41 -10.13
C LEU A 8 1.94 1.86 -11.59
N THR A 9 2.40 3.08 -11.86
CA THR A 9 2.53 3.61 -13.23
C THR A 9 3.60 2.89 -14.05
N LEU A 10 4.71 2.48 -13.45
CA LEU A 10 5.78 1.75 -14.14
C LEU A 10 5.38 0.32 -14.52
N THR A 11 4.61 -0.36 -13.66
CA THR A 11 4.29 -1.78 -13.83
C THR A 11 2.91 -2.04 -14.39
N ASP A 12 2.00 -1.06 -14.31
CA ASP A 12 0.58 -1.15 -14.65
C ASP A 12 -0.12 -2.40 -14.09
N ASN A 13 0.33 -2.86 -12.92
CA ASN A 13 -0.12 -4.11 -12.31
C ASN A 13 -0.59 -3.90 -10.86
N PRO A 14 -1.76 -3.26 -10.64
CA PRO A 14 -2.29 -3.00 -9.30
C PRO A 14 -2.57 -4.27 -8.49
N ARG A 15 -2.95 -5.38 -9.15
CA ARG A 15 -3.20 -6.67 -8.49
C ARG A 15 -1.91 -7.33 -7.99
N GLY A 16 -0.84 -7.29 -8.78
CA GLY A 16 0.49 -7.75 -8.39
C GLY A 16 1.05 -6.93 -7.24
N PHE A 17 0.90 -5.61 -7.31
CA PHE A 17 1.27 -4.68 -6.25
C PHE A 17 0.57 -5.05 -4.92
N ASN A 18 -0.75 -5.24 -4.93
CA ASN A 18 -1.52 -5.65 -3.76
C ASN A 18 -1.04 -6.98 -3.15
N THR A 19 -0.73 -7.96 -4.00
CA THR A 19 -0.20 -9.26 -3.56
C THR A 19 1.11 -9.11 -2.80
N VAL A 20 2.05 -8.31 -3.35
CA VAL A 20 3.35 -8.05 -2.71
C VAL A 20 3.18 -7.32 -1.39
N MET A 21 2.35 -6.26 -1.35
CA MET A 21 2.11 -5.50 -0.12
C MET A 21 1.49 -6.36 0.98
N THR A 22 0.59 -7.27 0.61
CA THR A 22 -0.04 -8.21 1.56
C THR A 22 0.97 -9.22 2.08
N LYS A 23 1.80 -9.78 1.20
CA LYS A 23 2.86 -10.73 1.60
C LYS A 23 3.86 -10.09 2.55
N LEU A 24 4.33 -8.87 2.24
CA LEU A 24 5.27 -8.13 3.09
C LEU A 24 4.68 -7.84 4.47
N THR A 25 3.42 -7.43 4.54
CA THR A 25 2.73 -7.14 5.81
C THR A 25 2.62 -8.40 6.67
N ASN A 26 2.24 -9.53 6.06
CA ASN A 26 2.13 -10.82 6.73
C ASN A 26 3.50 -11.35 7.22
N GLN A 27 4.55 -11.20 6.40
CA GLN A 27 5.90 -11.66 6.73
C GLN A 27 6.55 -10.84 7.85
N ASN A 28 6.25 -9.55 7.92
CA ASN A 28 6.82 -8.66 8.93
C ASN A 28 6.00 -8.62 10.23
N LEU A 29 5.01 -9.51 10.41
CA LEU A 29 4.04 -9.50 11.53
C LEU A 29 3.47 -8.10 11.78
N SER A 30 3.41 -7.27 10.74
CA SER A 30 3.06 -5.87 10.85
C SER A 30 1.54 -5.80 10.96
N GLU A 31 1.05 -5.09 11.97
CA GLU A 31 -0.38 -4.93 12.17
C GLU A 31 -0.99 -4.26 10.94
N ALA A 32 -1.91 -4.96 10.26
CA ALA A 32 -2.50 -4.50 9.00
C ALA A 32 -3.33 -3.21 9.17
N GLN A 33 -3.79 -2.95 10.40
CA GLN A 33 -4.49 -1.73 10.81
C GLN A 33 -3.86 -1.19 12.10
N PRO A 34 -2.76 -0.42 11.99
CA PRO A 34 -2.18 0.21 13.17
C PRO A 34 -3.17 1.19 13.79
N GLY A 35 -3.24 1.24 15.12
CA GLY A 35 -4.02 2.27 15.83
C GLY A 35 -3.59 3.68 15.43
N ARG A 36 -4.50 4.68 15.52
CA ARG A 36 -4.26 6.06 15.05
C ARG A 36 -2.96 6.71 15.55
N TRP A 37 -2.49 6.34 16.75
CA TRP A 37 -1.23 6.82 17.32
C TRP A 37 0.01 6.27 16.60
N VAL A 38 -0.03 5.01 16.18
CA VAL A 38 1.03 4.36 15.39
C VAL A 38 1.08 4.98 14.00
N GLU A 39 -0.08 5.32 13.42
CA GLU A 39 -0.15 6.10 12.17
C GLU A 39 0.50 7.49 12.27
N LEU A 40 0.43 8.12 13.44
CA LEU A 40 1.04 9.42 13.73
C LEU A 40 2.55 9.31 14.05
N LEU A 41 3.02 8.15 14.51
CA LEU A 41 4.42 7.89 14.86
C LEU A 41 5.26 7.38 13.69
N PHE A 42 4.67 6.62 12.76
CA PHE A 42 5.36 6.04 11.60
C PHE A 42 5.18 6.86 10.30
N TYR A 43 5.12 8.20 10.42
CA TYR A 43 4.86 9.14 9.32
C TYR A 43 5.75 8.97 8.08
N ASP A 44 6.93 8.36 8.25
CA ASP A 44 7.85 8.10 7.14
C ASP A 44 7.27 7.12 6.11
N HIS A 45 6.37 6.21 6.51
CA HIS A 45 5.75 5.25 5.60
C HIS A 45 4.24 5.10 5.79
N PRO A 46 3.45 5.17 4.69
CA PRO A 46 2.01 4.97 4.77
C PRO A 46 1.69 3.54 5.21
N PRO A 47 0.68 3.35 6.08
CA PRO A 47 0.28 2.03 6.53
C PRO A 47 -0.27 1.20 5.36
N TYR A 48 -0.20 -0.13 5.51
CA TYR A 48 -0.60 -1.11 4.51
C TYR A 48 -1.94 -0.79 3.84
N PHE A 49 -2.98 -0.49 4.63
CA PHE A 49 -4.32 -0.25 4.10
C PHE A 49 -4.38 0.95 3.15
N ARG A 50 -3.62 2.03 3.40
CA ARG A 50 -3.56 3.18 2.49
C ARG A 50 -2.86 2.83 1.19
N ARG A 51 -1.84 1.95 1.25
CA ARG A 51 -1.11 1.47 0.06
C ARG A 51 -2.00 0.61 -0.83
N VAL A 52 -2.78 -0.30 -0.24
CA VAL A 52 -3.76 -1.12 -0.96
C VAL A 52 -4.91 -0.29 -1.51
N ALA A 53 -5.40 0.69 -0.75
CA ALA A 53 -6.43 1.61 -1.23
C ALA A 53 -5.96 2.39 -2.46
N ARG A 54 -4.70 2.83 -2.49
CA ARG A 54 -4.12 3.52 -3.65
C ARG A 54 -4.06 2.63 -4.89
N ALA A 55 -3.69 1.36 -4.73
CA ALA A 55 -3.68 0.40 -5.83
C ALA A 55 -5.09 0.12 -6.37
N ARG A 56 -6.12 0.07 -5.51
CA ARG A 56 -7.53 -0.04 -5.93
C ARG A 56 -7.99 1.19 -6.70
N GLN A 57 -7.70 2.39 -6.20
CA GLN A 57 -8.03 3.64 -6.90
C GLN A 57 -7.37 3.72 -8.28
N TYR A 58 -6.12 3.27 -8.39
CA TYR A 58 -5.42 3.19 -9.68
C TYR A 58 -6.13 2.22 -10.65
N GLU A 59 -6.54 1.03 -10.17
CA GLU A 59 -7.30 0.07 -10.97
C GLU A 59 -8.67 0.62 -11.41
N GLU A 60 -9.34 1.38 -10.56
CA GLU A 60 -10.64 2.00 -10.84
C GLU A 60 -10.53 3.16 -11.83
N GLY A 61 -9.47 3.97 -11.76
CA GLY A 61 -9.24 5.09 -12.68
C GLY A 61 -8.60 4.71 -14.01
N ALA A 62 -8.00 3.52 -14.13
CA ALA A 62 -7.47 2.97 -15.38
C ALA A 62 -8.54 2.24 -16.23
N ARG A 63 -9.76 2.07 -15.70
CA ARG A 63 -10.92 1.53 -16.42
C ARG A 63 -11.78 2.66 -17.00
#